data_AF-A0A8H4FHT4-F1
#
_entry.id   AF-A0A8H4FHT4-F1
#
_cell.length_a   1.000
_cell.length_b   1.000
_cell.length_c   1.000
_cell.angle_alpha   90.00
_cell.angle_beta   90.00
_cell.angle_gamma   90.00
#
_symmetry.space_group_name_H-M   'P 1'
#
loop_
_entity.id
_entity.type
_entity.pdbx_description
1 polymer ?
#
loop_
_entity_poly.entity_id
_entity_poly.type
_entity_poly.pdbx_seq_one_letter_code
_entity_poly.pdbx_strand_id
1 'polypeptide(L)'
;MNSTSAPLTKEYAPKTTTSLPRDRRVDFCIHIEPDTPQHVIPTVLRSPSQSINHTEYAALLHKPIGIAIETKLTGADWETARTQVGIWLAAQWNRLDDLVWSRGIGVEHTSPAVAAGLVFLPAVIIQGHQWSFVAFTRDRDGVARLWCQLPFASTRSVKGVYQAVAGLQLLSRWLREEYWPWFRQIILGL
;
A
#
# COMPACT_ATOMS: atom_id res chain seq x y z
N MET A 1 -4.04 8.81 8.01
CA MET A 1 -5.26 8.35 8.71
C MET A 1 -4.90 7.17 9.59
N ASN A 2 -5.48 7.05 10.79
CA ASN A 2 -5.32 5.85 11.62
C ASN A 2 -5.99 4.67 10.90
N SER A 3 -5.26 3.57 10.73
CA SER A 3 -5.69 2.37 10.00
C SER A 3 -5.63 1.11 10.86
N THR A 4 -5.41 1.23 12.17
CA THR A 4 -5.46 0.11 13.11
C THR A 4 -6.84 -0.56 13.16
N SER A 5 -7.88 0.07 12.60
CA SER A 5 -9.24 -0.47 12.45
C SER A 5 -9.54 -1.10 11.08
N ALA A 6 -8.57 -1.13 10.15
CA ALA A 6 -8.76 -1.60 8.78
C ALA A 6 -8.18 -3.01 8.58
N PRO A 7 -8.94 -4.10 8.81
CA PRO A 7 -8.47 -5.45 8.57
C PRO A 7 -8.29 -5.73 7.08
N LEU A 8 -7.39 -6.66 6.74
CA LEU A 8 -7.28 -7.20 5.40
C LEU A 8 -8.55 -7.99 5.03
N THR A 9 -9.02 -7.78 3.80
CA THR A 9 -10.02 -8.67 3.20
C THR A 9 -9.36 -10.01 2.88
N LYS A 10 -10.00 -11.12 3.30
CA LYS A 10 -9.45 -12.48 3.20
C LYS A 10 -9.07 -12.87 1.77
N GLU A 11 -9.83 -12.40 0.79
CA GLU A 11 -9.61 -12.66 -0.64
C GLU A 11 -8.22 -12.21 -1.13
N TYR A 12 -7.75 -11.07 -0.62
CA TYR A 12 -6.49 -10.48 -1.07
C TYR A 12 -5.30 -10.85 -0.18
N ALA A 13 -5.53 -11.50 0.97
CA ALA A 13 -4.46 -11.92 1.86
C ALA A 13 -3.51 -12.91 1.15
N PRO A 14 -2.17 -12.79 1.31
CA PRO A 14 -1.23 -13.73 0.72
C PRO A 14 -1.47 -15.16 1.20
N LYS A 15 -1.47 -16.12 0.27
CA LYS A 15 -1.77 -17.55 0.51
C LYS A 15 -0.84 -18.23 1.52
N THR A 16 0.33 -17.66 1.79
CA THR A 16 1.33 -18.15 2.76
C THR A 16 1.05 -17.75 4.21
N THR A 17 -0.02 -16.98 4.48
CA THR A 17 -0.30 -16.47 5.83
C THR A 17 -1.04 -17.52 6.67
N THR A 18 -0.41 -18.00 7.76
CA THR A 18 -0.99 -18.97 8.72
C THR A 18 -1.88 -18.34 9.80
N SER A 19 -1.92 -17.01 9.89
CA SER A 19 -2.73 -16.25 10.87
C SER A 19 -3.98 -15.65 10.20
N LEU A 20 -5.02 -15.38 11.00
CA LEU A 20 -6.26 -14.80 10.49
C LEU A 20 -6.02 -13.40 9.89
N PRO A 21 -6.59 -13.09 8.70
CA PRO A 21 -6.42 -11.77 8.05
C PRO A 21 -6.84 -10.57 8.91
N ARG A 22 -7.71 -10.78 9.91
CA ARG A 22 -8.26 -9.74 10.77
C ARG A 22 -7.23 -9.09 11.70
N ASP A 23 -6.13 -9.79 11.98
CA ASP A 23 -5.04 -9.33 12.86
C ASP A 23 -3.91 -8.65 12.08
N ARG A 24 -3.98 -8.66 10.74
CA ARG A 24 -3.00 -8.04 9.87
C ARG A 24 -3.51 -6.67 9.45
N ARG A 25 -2.93 -5.63 10.06
CA ARG A 25 -3.26 -4.21 9.82
C ARG A 25 -1.97 -3.41 9.78
N VAL A 26 -2.05 -2.15 9.39
CA VAL A 26 -0.98 -1.17 9.62
C VAL A 26 -1.52 -0.06 10.50
N ASP A 27 -0.64 0.56 11.30
CA ASP A 27 -1.07 1.61 12.23
C ASP A 27 -1.64 2.83 11.51
N PHE A 28 -1.01 3.25 10.41
CA PHE A 28 -1.47 4.38 9.63
C PHE A 28 -1.34 4.14 8.13
N CYS A 29 -2.11 4.90 7.36
CA CYS A 29 -1.90 5.03 5.93
C CYS A 29 -2.01 6.48 5.45
N ILE A 30 -1.34 6.77 4.33
CA ILE A 30 -1.59 7.94 3.50
C ILE A 30 -2.40 7.46 2.30
N HIS A 31 -3.54 8.11 2.08
CA HIS A 31 -4.45 7.82 0.98
C HIS A 31 -4.65 9.07 0.12
N ILE A 32 -5.17 8.86 -1.08
CA ILE A 32 -5.60 9.92 -1.98
C ILE A 32 -7.06 10.24 -1.66
N GLU A 33 -7.37 11.53 -1.55
CA GLU A 33 -8.73 12.03 -1.62
C GLU A 33 -9.03 12.35 -3.10
N PRO A 34 -9.92 11.60 -3.78
CA PRO A 34 -10.21 11.87 -5.18
C PRO A 34 -10.96 13.19 -5.32
N ASP A 35 -10.47 14.10 -6.17
CA ASP A 35 -11.15 15.37 -6.49
C ASP A 35 -12.55 15.15 -7.11
N THR A 36 -12.74 13.98 -7.74
CA THR A 36 -13.96 13.56 -8.42
C THR A 36 -14.40 12.18 -7.93
N PRO A 37 -14.98 12.07 -6.72
CA PRO A 37 -15.39 10.80 -6.13
C PRO A 37 -16.33 9.97 -7.02
N GLN A 38 -17.14 10.65 -7.85
CA GLN A 38 -18.07 10.02 -8.80
C GLN A 38 -17.39 9.08 -9.80
N HIS A 39 -16.11 9.27 -10.10
CA HIS A 39 -15.39 8.36 -11.00
C HIS A 39 -14.87 7.10 -10.31
N VAL A 40 -14.77 7.13 -8.97
CA VAL A 40 -14.33 5.97 -8.17
C VAL A 40 -15.50 5.05 -7.86
N ILE A 41 -16.70 5.61 -7.62
CA ILE A 41 -17.91 4.87 -7.22
C ILE A 41 -18.22 3.68 -8.15
N PRO A 42 -18.20 3.80 -9.50
CA PRO A 42 -18.49 2.65 -10.36
C PRO A 42 -17.52 1.48 -10.15
N THR A 43 -16.24 1.76 -9.92
CA THR A 43 -15.23 0.73 -9.66
C THR A 43 -15.44 0.09 -8.29
N VAL A 44 -15.84 0.87 -7.28
CA VAL A 44 -16.23 0.37 -5.96
C VAL A 44 -17.43 -0.56 -6.08
N LEU A 45 -18.51 -0.14 -6.74
CA LEU A 45 -19.75 -0.92 -6.85
C LEU A 45 -19.61 -2.21 -7.66
N ARG A 46 -18.69 -2.25 -8.64
CA ARG A 46 -18.36 -3.47 -9.38
C ARG A 46 -17.46 -4.44 -8.60
N SER A 47 -16.84 -3.98 -7.51
CA SER A 47 -15.99 -4.82 -6.68
C SER A 47 -16.83 -5.74 -5.79
N PRO A 48 -16.53 -7.05 -5.72
CA PRO A 48 -17.18 -7.97 -4.77
C PRO A 48 -17.08 -7.50 -3.31
N SER A 49 -15.96 -6.88 -2.94
CA SER A 49 -15.69 -6.33 -1.60
C SER A 49 -16.20 -4.90 -1.41
N GLN A 50 -16.88 -4.32 -2.41
CA GLN A 50 -17.31 -2.92 -2.44
C GLN A 50 -16.22 -1.94 -2.00
N SER A 51 -14.98 -2.24 -2.39
CA SER A 51 -13.78 -1.47 -2.06
C SER A 51 -12.83 -1.43 -3.25
N ILE A 52 -12.21 -0.27 -3.50
CA ILE A 52 -11.04 -0.15 -4.39
C ILE A 52 -9.73 -0.49 -3.67
N ASN A 53 -9.80 -0.79 -2.37
CA ASN A 53 -8.67 -1.23 -1.58
C ASN A 53 -8.80 -2.69 -1.18
N HIS A 54 -7.74 -3.20 -0.56
CA HIS A 54 -7.62 -4.57 -0.04
C HIS A 54 -8.17 -4.70 1.41
N THR A 55 -9.05 -3.77 1.80
CA THR A 55 -9.70 -3.67 3.10
C THR A 55 -11.13 -3.14 2.91
N GLU A 56 -12.04 -3.58 3.77
CA GLU A 56 -13.45 -3.17 3.83
C GLU A 56 -13.70 -2.03 4.83
N TYR A 57 -12.64 -1.36 5.30
CA TYR A 57 -12.80 -0.24 6.20
C TYR A 57 -13.56 0.91 5.54
N ALA A 58 -14.74 1.24 6.07
CA ALA A 58 -15.71 2.16 5.47
C ALA A 58 -15.10 3.50 5.02
N ALA A 59 -14.20 4.08 5.83
CA ALA A 59 -13.58 5.37 5.53
C ALA A 59 -12.58 5.33 4.36
N LEU A 60 -12.18 4.13 3.92
CA LEU A 60 -11.20 3.91 2.85
C LEU A 60 -11.79 3.25 1.61
N LEU A 61 -13.08 2.89 1.57
CA LEU A 61 -13.66 2.13 0.44
C LEU A 61 -13.46 2.80 -0.93
N HIS A 62 -13.45 4.13 -0.96
CA HIS A 62 -13.32 4.97 -2.17
C HIS A 62 -12.04 5.82 -2.18
N LYS A 63 -11.13 5.63 -1.24
CA LYS A 63 -9.91 6.45 -1.09
C LYS A 63 -8.68 5.58 -1.34
N PRO A 64 -8.03 5.65 -2.53
CA PRO A 64 -6.91 4.78 -2.84
C PRO A 64 -5.82 4.90 -1.78
N ILE A 65 -5.48 3.78 -1.13
CA ILE A 65 -4.38 3.73 -0.17
C ILE A 65 -3.08 3.77 -0.97
N GLY A 66 -2.18 4.66 -0.58
CA GLY A 66 -0.94 4.91 -1.30
C GLY A 66 0.31 4.47 -0.54
N ILE A 67 0.40 4.80 0.75
CA ILE A 67 1.56 4.49 1.60
C ILE A 67 1.05 3.88 2.91
N ALA A 68 1.61 2.73 3.28
CA ALA A 68 1.43 2.14 4.61
C ALA A 68 2.48 2.66 5.60
N ILE A 69 2.10 2.83 6.86
CA ILE A 69 3.02 3.22 7.93
C ILE A 69 2.78 2.29 9.12
N GLU A 70 3.84 1.60 9.54
CA GLU A 70 3.86 0.74 10.72
C GLU A 70 4.75 1.35 11.79
N THR A 71 4.29 1.35 13.04
CA THR A 71 5.04 1.88 14.17
C THR A 71 5.34 0.76 15.17
N LYS A 72 6.53 0.79 15.75
CA LYS A 72 6.96 -0.14 16.80
C LYS A 72 7.75 0.60 17.87
N LEU A 73 7.62 0.12 19.10
CA LEU A 73 8.44 0.59 20.22
C LEU A 73 9.92 0.25 20.00
N THR A 74 10.80 0.99 20.66
CA THR A 74 12.25 0.71 20.68
C THR A 74 12.49 -0.71 21.20
N GLY A 75 13.30 -1.49 20.50
CA GLY A 75 13.63 -2.87 20.89
C GLY A 75 12.54 -3.90 20.58
N ALA A 76 11.38 -3.50 20.06
CA ALA A 76 10.38 -4.43 19.54
C ALA A 76 10.86 -5.12 18.25
N ASP A 77 10.33 -6.30 17.96
CA ASP A 77 10.79 -7.13 16.84
C ASP A 77 10.58 -6.47 15.46
N TRP A 78 11.70 -6.14 14.82
CA TRP A 78 11.76 -5.60 13.46
C TRP A 78 11.22 -6.59 12.42
N GLU A 79 11.48 -7.88 12.60
CA GLU A 79 11.07 -8.91 11.64
C GLU A 79 9.54 -9.07 11.63
N THR A 80 8.90 -8.96 12.79
CA THR A 80 7.44 -8.90 12.89
C THR A 80 6.88 -7.69 12.13
N ALA A 81 7.46 -6.49 12.31
CA ALA A 81 7.01 -5.28 11.60
C ALA A 81 7.19 -5.40 10.09
N ARG A 82 8.37 -5.88 9.65
CA ARG A 82 8.68 -6.16 8.24
C ARG A 82 7.68 -7.15 7.64
N THR A 83 7.37 -8.23 8.35
CA THR A 83 6.41 -9.25 7.92
C THR A 83 5.01 -8.67 7.80
N GLN A 84 4.57 -7.90 8.78
CA GLN A 84 3.26 -7.26 8.81
C GLN A 84 3.08 -6.29 7.64
N VAL A 85 4.05 -5.42 7.38
CA VAL A 85 4.06 -4.51 6.22
C VAL A 85 4.11 -5.27 4.90
N GLY A 86 4.93 -6.33 4.81
CA GLY A 86 5.02 -7.15 3.60
C GLY A 86 3.70 -7.83 3.24
N ILE A 87 2.98 -8.35 4.24
CA ILE A 87 1.65 -8.95 4.06
C ILE A 87 0.64 -7.90 3.58
N TRP A 88 0.66 -6.72 4.18
CA TRP A 88 -0.21 -5.61 3.79
C TRP A 88 0.01 -5.19 2.33
N LEU A 89 1.27 -4.92 1.96
CA LEU A 89 1.63 -4.50 0.60
C LEU A 89 1.36 -5.60 -0.45
N ALA A 90 1.58 -6.86 -0.10
CA ALA A 90 1.24 -7.98 -0.98
C ALA A 90 -0.28 -8.10 -1.22
N ALA A 91 -1.08 -7.87 -0.18
CA ALA A 91 -2.54 -7.86 -0.31
C ALA A 91 -3.03 -6.65 -1.13
N GLN A 92 -2.43 -5.48 -0.91
CA GLN A 92 -2.67 -4.31 -1.74
C GLN A 92 -2.37 -4.60 -3.21
N TRP A 93 -1.23 -5.22 -3.50
CA TRP A 93 -0.86 -5.57 -4.87
C TRP A 93 -1.83 -6.57 -5.50
N ASN A 94 -2.25 -7.62 -4.77
CA ASN A 94 -3.26 -8.57 -5.25
C ASN A 94 -4.55 -7.85 -5.66
N ARG A 95 -5.01 -6.91 -4.84
CA ARG A 95 -6.19 -6.11 -5.17
C ARG A 95 -5.99 -5.28 -6.45
N LEU A 96 -4.81 -4.68 -6.61
CA LEU A 96 -4.50 -3.90 -7.81
C LEU A 96 -4.45 -4.79 -9.05
N ASP A 97 -3.85 -5.98 -8.96
CA ASP A 97 -3.87 -6.99 -10.03
C ASP A 97 -5.32 -7.32 -10.45
N ASP A 98 -6.21 -7.58 -9.48
CA ASP A 98 -7.61 -7.89 -9.76
C ASP A 98 -8.38 -6.71 -10.39
N LEU A 99 -8.11 -5.49 -9.93
CA LEU A 99 -8.69 -4.27 -10.50
C LEU A 99 -8.26 -4.07 -11.95
N VAL A 100 -6.98 -4.25 -12.23
CA VAL A 100 -6.40 -4.12 -13.57
C VAL A 100 -6.94 -5.23 -14.49
N TRP A 101 -7.01 -6.46 -13.99
CA TRP A 101 -7.63 -7.58 -14.71
C TRP A 101 -9.09 -7.33 -15.07
N SER A 102 -9.88 -6.76 -14.14
CA SER A 102 -11.30 -6.42 -14.38
C SER A 102 -11.51 -5.37 -15.49
N ARG A 103 -10.44 -4.66 -15.88
CA ARG A 103 -10.44 -3.72 -17.03
C ARG A 103 -10.13 -4.40 -18.36
N GLY A 104 -9.87 -5.69 -18.38
CA GLY A 104 -9.35 -6.40 -19.55
C GLY A 104 -7.91 -6.03 -19.88
N ILE A 105 -7.20 -5.39 -18.95
CA ILE A 105 -5.79 -5.07 -19.07
C ILE A 105 -5.03 -6.18 -18.33
N GLY A 106 -4.45 -7.11 -19.06
CA GLY A 106 -3.74 -8.24 -18.45
C GLY A 106 -3.23 -9.20 -19.50
N VAL A 107 -2.07 -9.78 -19.24
CA VAL A 107 -1.53 -10.89 -20.03
C VAL A 107 -1.51 -12.10 -19.10
N GLU A 108 -2.02 -13.24 -19.57
CA GLU A 108 -1.98 -14.49 -18.81
C GLU A 108 -0.55 -14.77 -18.33
N HIS A 109 -0.45 -15.31 -17.11
CA HIS A 109 0.81 -15.67 -16.45
C HIS A 109 1.75 -14.51 -16.05
N THR A 110 1.25 -13.27 -16.02
CA THR A 110 2.01 -12.11 -15.48
C THR A 110 1.18 -11.35 -14.45
N SER A 111 1.82 -10.58 -13.55
CA SER A 111 1.10 -9.61 -12.70
C SER A 111 0.49 -8.51 -13.58
N PRO A 112 -0.86 -8.37 -13.64
CA PRO A 112 -1.52 -7.36 -14.46
C PRO A 112 -1.09 -5.94 -14.11
N ALA A 113 -0.90 -5.62 -12.83
CA ALA A 113 -0.45 -4.30 -12.40
C ALA A 113 0.97 -3.99 -12.88
N VAL A 114 1.89 -4.97 -12.87
CA VAL A 114 3.24 -4.82 -13.44
C VAL A 114 3.16 -4.57 -14.95
N ALA A 115 2.36 -5.36 -15.66
CA ALA A 115 2.16 -5.20 -17.11
C ALA A 115 1.57 -3.82 -17.46
N ALA A 116 0.74 -3.28 -16.59
CA ALA A 116 0.17 -1.95 -16.69
C ALA A 116 1.09 -0.82 -16.15
N GLY A 117 2.35 -1.12 -15.80
CA GLY A 117 3.36 -0.12 -15.46
C GLY A 117 3.51 0.21 -13.96
N LEU A 118 2.86 -0.51 -13.05
CA LEU A 118 3.09 -0.31 -11.61
C LEU A 118 4.50 -0.79 -11.23
N VAL A 119 5.33 0.12 -10.74
CA VAL A 119 6.75 -0.17 -10.45
C VAL A 119 6.94 -0.72 -9.04
N PHE A 120 6.32 -0.11 -8.02
CA PHE A 120 6.44 -0.52 -6.63
C PHE A 120 5.29 0.03 -5.76
N LEU A 121 5.15 -0.51 -4.55
CA LEU A 121 4.30 0.05 -3.50
C LEU A 121 5.16 0.45 -2.28
N PRO A 122 5.08 1.70 -1.80
CA PRO A 122 5.86 2.17 -0.66
C PRO A 122 5.21 1.87 0.70
N ALA A 123 6.07 1.73 1.71
CA ALA A 123 5.69 1.86 3.11
C ALA A 123 6.81 2.51 3.94
N VAL A 124 6.46 2.88 5.17
CA VAL A 124 7.39 3.38 6.18
C VAL A 124 7.29 2.52 7.43
N ILE A 125 8.43 2.10 7.97
CA ILE A 125 8.49 1.50 9.30
C ILE A 125 9.18 2.49 10.23
N ILE A 126 8.51 2.81 11.34
CA ILE A 126 9.03 3.67 12.40
C ILE A 126 9.28 2.80 13.62
N GLN A 127 10.54 2.61 14.00
CA GLN A 127 10.92 1.83 15.17
C GLN A 127 11.65 2.72 16.18
N GLY A 128 10.98 3.03 17.29
CA GLY A 128 11.45 4.02 18.24
C GLY A 128 11.66 5.38 17.57
N HIS A 129 12.92 5.75 17.35
CA HIS A 129 13.29 6.99 16.67
C HIS A 129 13.69 6.81 15.20
N GLN A 130 13.88 5.59 14.72
CA GLN A 130 14.37 5.32 13.37
C GLN A 130 13.21 5.25 12.38
N TRP A 131 13.35 5.95 11.26
CA TRP A 131 12.38 5.95 10.15
C TRP A 131 13.03 5.29 8.94
N SER A 132 12.42 4.21 8.46
CA SER A 132 12.94 3.41 7.36
C SER A 132 11.92 3.30 6.24
N PHE A 133 12.38 3.50 5.02
CA PHE A 133 11.61 3.27 3.82
C PHE A 133 11.54 1.77 3.52
N VAL A 134 10.41 1.36 2.97
CA VAL A 134 10.15 0.01 2.48
C VAL A 134 9.55 0.12 1.10
N ALA A 135 10.01 -0.70 0.17
CA ALA A 135 9.40 -0.86 -1.14
C ALA A 135 9.02 -2.31 -1.37
N PHE A 136 7.81 -2.54 -1.85
CA PHE A 136 7.38 -3.83 -2.35
C PHE A 136 7.33 -3.79 -3.87
N THR A 137 7.88 -4.80 -4.53
CA THR A 137 7.90 -4.93 -5.99
C THR A 137 7.47 -6.34 -6.39
N ARG A 138 6.85 -6.50 -7.56
CA ARG A 138 6.76 -7.79 -8.26
C ARG A 138 7.47 -7.69 -9.60
N ASP A 139 8.18 -8.74 -9.99
CA ASP A 139 8.62 -8.86 -11.37
C ASP A 139 7.49 -9.37 -12.28
N ARG A 140 7.77 -9.49 -13.58
CA ARG A 140 6.78 -9.91 -14.58
C ARG A 140 6.28 -11.33 -14.33
N ASP A 141 7.13 -12.18 -13.74
CA ASP A 141 6.81 -13.56 -13.38
C ASP A 141 6.02 -13.67 -12.07
N GLY A 142 5.71 -12.52 -11.44
CA GLY A 142 4.91 -12.42 -10.22
C GLY A 142 5.70 -12.64 -8.93
N VAL A 143 7.04 -12.74 -9.00
CA VAL A 143 7.88 -12.93 -7.82
C VAL A 143 7.92 -11.64 -7.01
N ALA A 144 7.38 -11.70 -5.80
CA ALA A 144 7.36 -10.58 -4.87
C ALA A 144 8.71 -10.40 -4.16
N ARG A 145 9.17 -9.15 -4.05
CA ARG A 145 10.34 -8.75 -3.26
C ARG A 145 9.96 -7.59 -2.34
N LEU A 146 10.39 -7.69 -1.10
CA LEU A 146 10.26 -6.63 -0.10
C LEU A 146 11.64 -6.06 0.19
N TRP A 147 11.89 -4.85 -0.27
CA TRP A 147 13.08 -4.07 0.01
C TRP A 147 12.87 -3.32 1.32
N CYS A 148 13.69 -3.62 2.32
CA CYS A 148 13.57 -3.07 3.66
C CYS A 148 14.93 -2.60 4.18
N GLN A 149 14.94 -1.99 5.38
CA GLN A 149 16.13 -1.46 6.04
C GLN A 149 16.82 -0.33 5.26
N LEU A 150 16.02 0.57 4.69
CA LEU A 150 16.50 1.80 4.06
C LEU A 150 16.21 2.99 5.00
N PRO A 151 17.01 3.19 6.07
CA PRO A 151 16.80 4.31 7.00
C PRO A 151 16.99 5.63 6.27
N PHE A 152 16.04 6.55 6.44
CA PHE A 152 16.10 7.88 5.82
C PHE A 152 15.99 9.03 6.82
N ALA A 153 15.53 8.76 8.04
CA ALA A 153 15.39 9.79 9.06
C ALA A 153 15.49 9.24 10.50
N SER A 154 15.69 10.16 11.45
CA SER A 154 15.73 9.85 12.88
C SER A 154 15.16 11.00 13.70
N THR A 155 14.27 10.73 14.65
CA THR A 155 13.74 11.78 15.54
C THR A 155 14.64 12.10 16.74
N ARG A 156 15.89 11.62 16.75
CA ARG A 156 16.87 11.94 17.81
C ARG A 156 17.50 13.33 17.66
N SER A 157 17.31 13.99 16.52
CA SER A 157 17.88 15.31 16.24
C SER A 157 16.89 16.16 15.45
N VAL A 158 17.02 17.48 15.56
CA VAL A 158 16.22 18.44 14.77
C VAL A 158 16.39 18.18 13.27
N LYS A 159 17.63 17.97 12.80
CA LYS A 159 17.91 17.62 11.40
C LYS A 159 17.15 16.38 10.97
N GLY A 160 17.16 15.32 11.78
CA GLY A 160 16.49 14.08 11.43
C GLY A 160 14.96 14.17 11.48
N VAL A 161 14.39 15.05 12.30
CA VAL A 161 12.95 15.40 12.22
C VAL A 161 12.63 16.05 10.88
N TYR A 162 13.44 17.00 10.41
CA TYR A 162 13.26 17.59 9.07
C TYR A 162 13.42 16.55 7.95
N GLN A 163 14.34 15.59 8.09
CA GLN A 163 14.45 14.48 7.14
C GLN A 163 13.19 13.60 7.12
N ALA A 164 12.55 13.36 8.27
CA ALA A 164 11.30 12.61 8.34
C ALA A 164 10.19 13.34 7.57
N VAL A 165 10.04 14.64 7.81
CA VAL A 165 9.07 15.49 7.09
C VAL A 165 9.36 15.48 5.58
N ALA A 166 10.61 15.70 5.19
CA ALA A 166 11.01 15.73 3.77
C ALA A 166 10.77 14.37 3.09
N GLY A 167 11.05 13.25 3.77
CA GLY A 167 10.77 11.91 3.25
C GLY A 167 9.28 11.67 3.05
N LEU A 168 8.43 12.04 4.01
CA LEU A 168 6.98 11.94 3.86
C LEU A 168 6.44 12.83 2.74
N GLN A 169 6.99 14.04 2.58
CA GLN A 169 6.64 14.94 1.48
C GLN A 169 7.05 14.36 0.12
N LEU A 170 8.22 13.74 0.04
CA LEU A 170 8.69 13.07 -1.18
C LEU A 170 7.77 11.90 -1.57
N LEU A 171 7.39 11.07 -0.59
CA LEU A 171 6.44 9.97 -0.83
C LEU A 171 5.05 10.49 -1.21
N SER A 172 4.59 11.56 -0.57
CA SER A 172 3.31 12.21 -0.91
C SER A 172 3.34 12.84 -2.30
N ARG A 173 4.50 13.35 -2.74
CA ARG A 173 4.70 13.83 -4.12
C ARG A 173 4.62 12.67 -5.10
N TRP A 174 5.33 11.57 -4.84
CA TRP A 174 5.23 10.35 -5.65
C TRP A 174 3.79 9.85 -5.77
N LEU A 175 3.02 9.88 -4.67
CA LEU A 175 1.60 9.52 -4.74
C LEU A 175 0.80 10.38 -5.71
N ARG A 176 1.04 11.70 -5.71
CA ARG A 176 0.32 12.65 -6.57
C ARG A 176 0.78 12.64 -8.02
N GLU A 177 2.06 12.44 -8.26
CA GLU A 177 2.69 12.60 -9.57
C GLU A 177 2.84 11.29 -10.33
N GLU A 178 2.85 10.14 -9.64
CA GLU A 178 3.09 8.83 -10.26
C GLU A 178 1.93 7.85 -9.98
N TYR A 179 1.68 7.54 -8.71
CA TYR A 179 0.69 6.52 -8.35
C TYR A 179 -0.74 6.93 -8.72
N TRP A 180 -1.14 8.16 -8.41
CA TRP A 180 -2.50 8.63 -8.69
C TRP A 180 -2.78 8.74 -10.20
N PRO A 181 -1.91 9.35 -11.03
CA PRO A 181 -2.10 9.34 -12.47
C PRO A 181 -2.20 7.92 -13.05
N TRP A 182 -1.32 7.01 -12.61
CA TRP A 182 -1.40 5.60 -13.00
C TRP A 182 -2.75 4.97 -12.61
N PHE A 183 -3.20 5.17 -11.37
CA PHE A 183 -4.47 4.63 -10.87
C PHE A 183 -5.66 5.20 -11.66
N ARG A 184 -5.67 6.50 -11.95
CA ARG A 184 -6.71 7.13 -12.76
C ARG A 184 -6.79 6.54 -14.16
N GLN A 185 -5.65 6.45 -14.84
CA GLN A 185 -5.58 5.94 -16.20
C GLN A 185 -5.97 4.46 -16.27
N ILE A 186 -5.33 3.62 -15.46
CA ILE A 186 -5.44 2.17 -15.57
C ILE A 186 -6.70 1.64 -14.88
N ILE A 187 -6.98 2.09 -13.65
CA ILE A 187 -8.06 1.53 -12.84
C ILE A 187 -9.36 2.31 -13.05
N LEU A 188 -9.32 3.64 -13.19
CA LEU A 188 -10.51 4.47 -13.39
C LEU A 188 -10.83 4.76 -14.87
N GLY A 189 -9.90 4.52 -15.79
CA GLY A 189 -10.10 4.77 -17.22
C GLY A 189 -10.30 6.26 -17.55
N LEU A 190 -9.60 7.12 -16.80
CA LEU A 190 -9.64 8.58 -16.92
C LEU A 190 -8.36 9.15 -17.51
#